data_AF-A0A3M1DVN2-F1
#
_entry.id   AF-A0A3M1DVN2-F1
#
_cell.length_a   1.000
_cell.length_b   1.000
_cell.length_c   1.000
_cell.angle_alpha   90.00
_cell.angle_beta   90.00
_cell.angle_gamma   90.00
#
_symmetry.space_group_name_H-M   'P 1'
#
loop_
_entity.id
_entity.type
_entity.pdbx_description
1 polymer ?
#
loop_
_entity_poly.entity_id
_entity_poly.type
_entity_poly.pdbx_seq_one_letter_code
_entity_poly.pdbx_strand_id
1 'polypeptide(L)'
;IVNNVTALAGGGISLQDAVNAEIVNNTIAFNDSAAVAALAFPPGNLSVSNPQPAGIASHANSTTLTAVGINGFSDPLLVNNIVWHNKSYYHDASLNGTMGGLVAASGHPTNAHDDYWDLGVLDTGNTADKLAPMSSILTDTTGYDASNSSSDPGFVRTYRNQLISAAILDEGGNFISLRYRQLQASLGDYHLSSLCSPAVDRGTATGAPADDIDGDTRPQGSGIDIGADEFSGTGWSEGAALTVLNPVKDELVAANSTYVVRWQAPSASMSSFDLFYRLRRGTRYQKINTTPVTNTCYAWNVPGNVRQENAVRLFVVEHTTRDKDRSPRFRIDALALQQPNGGEVLLGGNTYSILWDDKYAPNTTVSLYYRVQNANGTWGPYQTIGQAPSGDHRFDWSLPNLSYHLGQVMVVLSFWDAAQNKVVLLDASNQPFTILAGSPAVTTPAAAA
;
A
#
# COMPACT_ATOMS: atom_id res chain seq x y z
N ILE A 1 -5.98 -8.40 -14.59
CA ILE A 1 -4.51 -8.34 -14.48
C ILE A 1 -4.14 -7.95 -13.06
N VAL A 2 -3.69 -8.92 -12.27
CA VAL A 2 -3.46 -8.70 -10.84
C VAL A 2 -2.12 -9.27 -10.41
N ASN A 3 -1.48 -8.60 -9.44
CA ASN A 3 -0.20 -9.03 -8.87
C ASN A 3 0.93 -9.23 -9.89
N ASN A 4 0.85 -8.58 -11.05
CA ASN A 4 1.91 -8.60 -12.03
C ASN A 4 3.06 -7.67 -11.59
N VAL A 5 4.26 -7.89 -12.11
CA VAL A 5 5.44 -7.06 -11.84
C VAL A 5 6.07 -6.64 -13.15
N THR A 6 6.25 -5.34 -13.35
CA THR A 6 6.96 -4.78 -14.51
C THR A 6 8.29 -4.16 -14.09
N ALA A 7 9.27 -4.23 -14.99
CA ALA A 7 10.55 -3.55 -14.82
C ALA A 7 10.51 -2.07 -15.24
N LEU A 8 9.57 -1.67 -16.10
CA LEU A 8 9.44 -0.30 -16.61
C LEU A 8 8.12 0.34 -16.16
N ALA A 9 7.07 0.26 -16.97
CA ALA A 9 5.78 0.88 -16.73
C ALA A 9 4.65 -0.07 -17.15
N GLY A 10 3.43 0.20 -16.70
CA GLY A 10 2.24 -0.54 -17.11
C GLY A 10 2.25 -2.00 -16.64
N GLY A 11 2.43 -2.22 -15.34
CA GLY A 11 2.35 -3.55 -14.74
C GLY A 11 1.00 -4.23 -15.01
N GLY A 12 -0.07 -3.44 -15.14
CA GLY A 12 -1.32 -3.87 -15.75
C GLY A 12 -1.24 -3.90 -17.27
N ILE A 13 -1.30 -2.71 -17.89
CA ILE A 13 -1.34 -2.53 -19.34
C ILE A 13 -0.36 -1.41 -19.71
N SER A 14 0.43 -1.62 -20.77
CA SER A 14 1.23 -0.56 -21.40
C SER A 14 0.75 -0.36 -22.83
N LEU A 15 0.48 0.90 -23.18
CA LEU A 15 -0.01 1.31 -24.49
C LEU A 15 1.02 2.20 -25.18
N GLN A 16 1.39 1.85 -26.40
CA GLN A 16 2.20 2.67 -27.28
C GLN A 16 1.69 2.47 -28.70
N ASP A 17 1.50 3.57 -29.44
CA ASP A 17 0.98 3.58 -30.81
C ASP A 17 -0.37 2.83 -30.98
N ALA A 18 -1.21 2.81 -29.93
CA ALA A 18 -2.53 2.22 -29.94
C ALA A 18 -3.58 3.29 -30.29
N VAL A 19 -4.08 3.25 -31.54
CA VAL A 19 -4.97 4.30 -32.09
C VAL A 19 -6.44 4.10 -31.71
N ASN A 20 -6.87 2.85 -31.49
CA ASN A 20 -8.26 2.53 -31.13
C ASN A 20 -8.27 1.36 -30.14
N ALA A 21 -7.99 1.67 -28.88
CA ALA A 21 -7.99 0.70 -27.79
C ALA A 21 -9.21 0.93 -26.89
N GLU A 22 -9.85 -0.16 -26.48
CA GLU A 22 -10.95 -0.16 -25.52
C GLU A 22 -10.56 -1.06 -24.36
N ILE A 23 -10.61 -0.51 -23.15
CA ILE A 23 -10.35 -1.21 -21.90
C ILE A 23 -11.64 -1.06 -21.10
N VAL A 24 -12.46 -2.10 -21.13
CA VAL A 24 -13.82 -2.08 -20.56
C VAL A 24 -14.01 -3.29 -19.66
N ASN A 25 -14.59 -3.09 -18.47
CA ASN A 25 -14.86 -4.17 -17.51
C ASN A 25 -13.61 -4.99 -17.13
N ASN A 26 -12.47 -4.32 -16.93
CA ASN A 26 -11.23 -4.98 -16.50
C ASN A 26 -10.96 -4.75 -15.01
N THR A 27 -10.40 -5.78 -14.35
CA THR A 27 -9.81 -5.65 -13.01
C THR A 27 -8.28 -5.60 -13.13
N ILE A 28 -7.69 -4.46 -12.83
CA ILE A 28 -6.25 -4.16 -12.89
C ILE A 28 -5.79 -3.71 -11.50
N ALA A 29 -5.32 -4.66 -10.68
CA ALA A 29 -5.12 -4.37 -9.27
C ALA A 29 -3.88 -5.00 -8.67
N PHE A 30 -3.25 -4.30 -7.71
CA PHE A 30 -2.08 -4.77 -6.96
C PHE A 30 -0.90 -5.20 -7.84
N ASN A 31 -0.76 -4.62 -9.05
CA ASN A 31 0.43 -4.77 -9.86
C ASN A 31 1.54 -3.86 -9.32
N ASP A 32 2.80 -4.22 -9.54
CA ASP A 32 3.95 -3.42 -9.10
C ASP A 32 4.79 -2.97 -10.31
N SER A 33 5.23 -1.71 -10.30
CA SER A 33 6.33 -1.27 -11.15
C SER A 33 7.59 -1.09 -10.31
N ALA A 34 8.64 -1.83 -10.68
CA ALA A 34 9.93 -1.72 -10.02
C ALA A 34 10.79 -0.56 -10.56
N ALA A 35 10.48 -0.05 -11.76
CA ALA A 35 11.26 0.98 -12.45
C ALA A 35 12.78 0.71 -12.48
N VAL A 36 13.17 -0.54 -12.75
CA VAL A 36 14.58 -0.99 -12.83
C VAL A 36 15.06 -1.19 -14.27
N ALA A 37 14.18 -1.05 -15.26
CA ALA A 37 14.55 -1.10 -16.67
C ALA A 37 15.37 0.14 -17.06
N ALA A 38 16.23 0.00 -18.08
CA ALA A 38 17.12 1.07 -18.52
C ALA A 38 16.39 2.39 -18.85
N LEU A 39 15.17 2.33 -19.42
CA LEU A 39 14.37 3.51 -19.75
C LEU A 39 13.80 4.25 -18.53
N ALA A 40 13.78 3.64 -17.35
CA ALA A 40 13.39 4.31 -16.13
C ALA A 40 14.50 5.23 -15.58
N PHE A 41 15.74 5.06 -16.03
CA PHE A 41 16.87 5.85 -15.55
C PHE A 41 17.03 7.15 -16.36
N PRO A 42 17.19 8.31 -15.69
CA PRO A 42 17.55 9.54 -16.37
C PRO A 42 18.87 9.37 -17.13
N PRO A 43 19.02 9.98 -18.33
CA PRO A 43 20.26 9.91 -19.10
C PRO A 43 21.48 10.32 -18.26
N GLY A 44 22.48 9.43 -18.16
CA GLY A 44 23.71 9.66 -17.41
C GLY A 44 23.63 9.42 -15.89
N ASN A 45 22.47 9.01 -15.37
CA ASN A 45 22.31 8.62 -13.96
C ASN A 45 21.91 7.14 -13.87
N LEU A 46 22.81 6.30 -13.35
CA LEU A 46 22.56 4.88 -13.10
C LEU A 46 22.27 4.58 -11.63
N SER A 47 22.34 5.60 -10.76
CA SER A 47 22.23 5.43 -9.31
C SER A 47 20.78 5.54 -8.83
N VAL A 48 19.96 6.34 -9.52
CA VAL A 48 18.56 6.57 -9.13
C VAL A 48 17.67 6.52 -10.37
N SER A 49 16.65 5.67 -10.37
CA SER A 49 15.63 5.64 -11.42
C SER A 49 14.44 6.53 -11.08
N ASN A 50 13.67 6.93 -12.10
CA ASN A 50 12.41 7.61 -11.92
C ASN A 50 11.28 6.58 -11.67
N PRO A 51 10.38 6.81 -10.70
CA PRO A 51 9.19 6.00 -10.53
C PRO A 51 8.35 5.93 -11.81
N GLN A 52 7.62 4.85 -11.99
CA GLN A 52 6.82 4.60 -13.19
C GLN A 52 5.41 4.12 -12.83
N PRO A 53 4.37 4.44 -13.62
CA PRO A 53 3.01 3.97 -13.41
C PRO A 53 2.94 2.44 -13.42
N ALA A 54 2.26 1.87 -12.44
CA ALA A 54 2.18 0.44 -12.21
C ALA A 54 0.89 -0.19 -12.74
N GLY A 55 -0.20 0.57 -12.83
CA GLY A 55 -1.46 0.09 -13.41
C GLY A 55 -1.44 0.17 -14.94
N ILE A 56 -2.11 1.18 -15.49
CA ILE A 56 -2.16 1.46 -16.93
C ILE A 56 -1.18 2.60 -17.24
N ALA A 57 -0.25 2.34 -18.15
CA ALA A 57 0.68 3.33 -18.67
C ALA A 57 0.38 3.56 -20.16
N SER A 58 0.25 4.83 -20.56
CA SER A 58 0.20 5.21 -21.96
C SER A 58 1.42 6.04 -22.32
N HIS A 59 2.00 5.78 -23.48
CA HIS A 59 3.17 6.49 -23.99
C HIS A 59 2.78 7.43 -25.12
N ALA A 60 3.57 8.51 -25.26
CA ALA A 60 3.52 9.36 -26.44
C ALA A 60 3.64 8.52 -27.72
N ASN A 61 2.85 8.90 -28.72
CA ASN A 61 2.88 8.27 -30.02
C ASN A 61 4.25 8.48 -30.66
N SER A 62 4.73 7.46 -31.36
CA SER A 62 5.99 7.50 -32.07
C SER A 62 6.01 8.62 -33.10
N THR A 63 7.21 9.06 -33.46
CA THR A 63 7.39 10.06 -34.53
C THR A 63 6.81 9.60 -35.85
N THR A 64 6.78 8.28 -36.11
CA THR A 64 6.14 7.69 -37.29
C THR A 64 4.62 7.82 -37.26
N LEU A 65 3.99 7.56 -36.12
CA LEU A 65 2.53 7.69 -35.97
C LEU A 65 2.10 9.17 -35.97
N THR A 66 2.90 10.03 -35.36
CA THR A 66 2.73 11.49 -35.39
C THR A 66 2.83 12.03 -36.83
N ALA A 67 3.73 11.50 -37.65
CA ALA A 67 3.91 11.92 -39.04
C ALA A 67 2.70 11.63 -39.95
N VAL A 68 1.83 10.69 -39.56
CA VAL A 68 0.56 10.42 -40.27
C VAL A 68 -0.64 11.19 -39.68
N GLY A 69 -0.37 12.14 -38.78
CA GLY A 69 -1.37 13.06 -38.23
C GLY A 69 -2.00 12.62 -36.91
N ILE A 70 -1.54 11.54 -36.30
CA ILE A 70 -2.04 11.02 -35.02
C ILE A 70 -1.07 11.47 -33.91
N ASN A 71 -1.28 12.70 -33.45
CA ASN A 71 -0.46 13.34 -32.41
C ASN A 71 -0.89 12.91 -31.00
N GLY A 72 -0.04 13.17 -29.99
CA GLY A 72 -0.37 12.94 -28.58
C GLY A 72 0.10 11.58 -28.08
N PHE A 73 -0.77 10.88 -27.37
CA PHE A 73 -0.52 9.57 -26.78
C PHE A 73 -1.69 8.62 -27.07
N SER A 74 -1.54 7.35 -26.70
CA SER A 74 -2.60 6.35 -26.86
C SER A 74 -3.68 6.55 -25.78
N ASP A 75 -4.83 7.12 -26.15
CA ASP A 75 -5.93 7.39 -25.20
C ASP A 75 -7.10 6.41 -25.41
N PRO A 76 -7.13 5.28 -24.68
CA PRO A 76 -8.17 4.27 -24.82
C PRO A 76 -9.51 4.71 -24.21
N LEU A 77 -10.60 4.12 -24.69
CA LEU A 77 -11.86 4.13 -23.92
C LEU A 77 -11.65 3.37 -22.61
N LEU A 78 -11.81 4.05 -21.47
CA LEU A 78 -11.65 3.48 -20.14
C LEU A 78 -12.98 3.54 -19.38
N VAL A 79 -13.77 2.47 -19.42
CA VAL A 79 -15.10 2.43 -18.80
C VAL A 79 -15.29 1.17 -17.97
N ASN A 80 -16.00 1.27 -16.83
CA ASN A 80 -16.32 0.13 -15.96
C ASN A 80 -15.11 -0.66 -15.46
N ASN A 81 -13.94 -0.05 -15.29
CA ASN A 81 -12.75 -0.76 -14.84
C ASN A 81 -12.58 -0.64 -13.33
N ILE A 82 -11.95 -1.64 -12.71
CA ILE A 82 -11.32 -1.50 -11.39
C ILE A 82 -9.82 -1.35 -11.62
N VAL A 83 -9.26 -0.17 -11.36
CA VAL A 83 -7.80 0.07 -11.39
C VAL A 83 -7.35 0.44 -9.99
N TRP A 84 -6.82 -0.51 -9.24
CA TRP A 84 -6.76 -0.39 -7.78
C TRP A 84 -5.42 -0.84 -7.16
N HIS A 85 -4.83 0.02 -6.34
CA HIS A 85 -3.64 -0.22 -5.53
C HIS A 85 -2.43 -0.75 -6.32
N ASN A 86 -2.23 -0.28 -7.55
CA ASN A 86 -1.04 -0.62 -8.34
C ASN A 86 0.16 0.21 -7.85
N LYS A 87 1.18 -0.45 -7.32
CA LYS A 87 2.24 0.22 -6.54
C LYS A 87 3.46 0.55 -7.39
N SER A 88 3.91 1.80 -7.29
CA SER A 88 5.10 2.29 -7.97
C SER A 88 6.30 2.34 -7.03
N TYR A 89 7.44 1.90 -7.54
CA TYR A 89 8.74 1.96 -6.87
C TYR A 89 9.75 2.66 -7.76
N TYR A 90 10.87 3.06 -7.15
CA TYR A 90 12.10 3.45 -7.85
C TYR A 90 13.31 2.76 -7.23
N HIS A 91 14.39 2.72 -7.99
CA HIS A 91 15.67 2.19 -7.53
C HIS A 91 16.55 3.30 -6.96
N ASP A 92 17.15 3.05 -5.80
CA ASP A 92 18.22 3.88 -5.22
C ASP A 92 19.44 3.01 -4.91
N ALA A 93 20.55 3.25 -5.58
CA ALA A 93 21.80 2.52 -5.44
C ALA A 93 22.53 2.82 -4.11
N SER A 94 22.21 3.91 -3.41
CA SER A 94 22.87 4.30 -2.16
C SER A 94 22.46 3.43 -0.96
N LEU A 95 21.31 2.77 -1.06
CA LEU A 95 20.74 1.97 0.02
C LEU A 95 21.51 0.67 0.27
N ASN A 96 21.24 0.06 1.44
CA ASN A 96 21.79 -1.24 1.83
C ASN A 96 23.32 -1.32 1.75
N GLY A 97 24.02 -0.25 2.14
CA GLY A 97 25.47 -0.19 2.07
C GLY A 97 25.98 -0.22 0.63
N THR A 98 25.37 0.57 -0.26
CA THR A 98 25.65 0.66 -1.72
C THR A 98 25.25 -0.57 -2.56
N MET A 99 24.54 -1.53 -1.97
CA MET A 99 23.95 -2.67 -2.70
C MET A 99 22.63 -2.32 -3.41
N GLY A 100 22.14 -1.10 -3.22
CA GLY A 100 20.90 -0.59 -3.77
C GLY A 100 19.64 -1.17 -3.15
N GLY A 101 18.50 -0.55 -3.45
CA GLY A 101 17.20 -0.97 -2.93
C GLY A 101 16.05 -0.43 -3.77
N LEU A 102 14.86 -0.98 -3.56
CA LEU A 102 13.61 -0.41 -4.06
C LEU A 102 12.97 0.43 -2.96
N VAL A 103 12.56 1.64 -3.32
CA VAL A 103 11.85 2.59 -2.45
C VAL A 103 10.52 2.93 -3.10
N ALA A 104 9.51 3.21 -2.30
CA ALA A 104 8.20 3.60 -2.83
C ALA A 104 8.29 4.97 -3.53
N ALA A 105 7.45 5.18 -4.55
CA ALA A 105 7.51 6.36 -5.42
C ALA A 105 7.47 7.71 -4.67
N SER A 106 6.74 7.78 -3.55
CA SER A 106 6.63 9.00 -2.73
C SER A 106 7.96 9.45 -2.12
N GLY A 107 8.91 8.53 -1.93
CA GLY A 107 10.23 8.82 -1.38
C GLY A 107 11.24 9.39 -2.39
N HIS A 108 10.87 9.50 -3.68
CA HIS A 108 11.82 9.91 -4.71
C HIS A 108 12.25 11.38 -4.52
N PRO A 109 13.57 11.70 -4.58
CA PRO A 109 14.09 13.00 -4.13
C PRO A 109 13.67 14.20 -4.97
N THR A 110 13.36 14.01 -6.27
CA THR A 110 13.10 15.12 -7.21
C THR A 110 11.88 14.91 -8.12
N ASN A 111 11.22 13.76 -8.01
CA ASN A 111 10.15 13.30 -8.90
C ASN A 111 9.24 12.32 -8.14
N ALA A 112 8.81 12.75 -6.95
CA ALA A 112 7.92 11.96 -6.11
C ALA A 112 6.54 11.85 -6.76
N HIS A 113 5.96 10.65 -6.67
CA HIS A 113 4.59 10.35 -7.07
C HIS A 113 3.89 9.62 -5.93
N ASP A 114 2.57 9.51 -6.00
CA ASP A 114 1.84 8.66 -5.06
C ASP A 114 2.34 7.21 -5.16
N ASP A 115 2.43 6.56 -4.01
CA ASP A 115 2.84 5.15 -3.92
C ASP A 115 1.95 4.25 -4.77
N TYR A 116 0.67 4.58 -4.91
CA TYR A 116 -0.24 3.93 -5.85
C TYR A 116 -0.36 4.79 -7.09
N TRP A 117 0.29 4.34 -8.17
CA TRP A 117 0.25 5.01 -9.46
C TRP A 117 -0.51 4.14 -10.45
N ASP A 118 -1.84 4.28 -10.39
CA ASP A 118 -2.78 3.46 -11.15
C ASP A 118 -2.82 3.82 -12.63
N LEU A 119 -2.78 5.11 -12.98
CA LEU A 119 -2.91 5.61 -14.35
C LEU A 119 -1.81 6.64 -14.61
N GLY A 120 -1.08 6.50 -15.70
CA GLY A 120 -0.03 7.45 -16.08
C GLY A 120 0.13 7.61 -17.58
N VAL A 121 0.43 8.84 -18.00
CA VAL A 121 0.87 9.16 -19.35
C VAL A 121 2.35 9.52 -19.30
N LEU A 122 3.14 8.91 -20.18
CA LEU A 122 4.59 9.00 -20.23
C LEU A 122 5.03 9.61 -21.55
N ASP A 123 6.22 10.23 -21.52
CA ASP A 123 6.97 10.67 -22.71
C ASP A 123 6.32 11.77 -23.58
N THR A 124 5.22 12.41 -23.13
CA THR A 124 4.57 13.49 -23.89
C THR A 124 5.21 14.87 -23.67
N GLY A 125 5.96 15.03 -22.58
CA GLY A 125 6.52 16.32 -22.17
C GLY A 125 5.50 17.29 -21.57
N ASN A 126 4.23 16.88 -21.44
CA ASN A 126 3.17 17.66 -20.81
C ASN A 126 2.64 16.95 -19.55
N THR A 127 2.90 17.54 -18.39
CA THR A 127 2.48 16.98 -17.09
C THR A 127 0.97 17.05 -16.84
N ALA A 128 0.21 17.75 -17.70
CA ALA A 128 -1.25 17.79 -17.62
C ALA A 128 -1.93 16.64 -18.36
N ASP A 129 -1.18 15.88 -19.17
CA ASP A 129 -1.73 14.73 -19.91
C ASP A 129 -2.09 13.61 -18.94
N LYS A 130 -3.29 13.08 -19.11
CA LYS A 130 -3.85 12.02 -18.27
C LYS A 130 -4.86 11.21 -19.06
N LEU A 131 -5.00 9.95 -18.66
CA LEU A 131 -6.05 9.07 -19.14
C LEU A 131 -7.43 9.54 -18.65
N ALA A 132 -8.50 9.15 -19.34
CA ALA A 132 -9.87 9.58 -19.04
C ALA A 132 -10.78 8.41 -18.62
N PRO A 133 -10.60 7.83 -17.42
CA PRO A 133 -11.50 6.80 -16.90
C PRO A 133 -12.89 7.36 -16.59
N MET A 134 -13.91 6.56 -16.85
CA MET A 134 -15.31 6.83 -16.51
C MET A 134 -15.96 5.60 -15.88
N SER A 135 -16.93 5.81 -14.98
CA SER A 135 -17.69 4.74 -14.31
C SER A 135 -16.79 3.63 -13.74
N SER A 136 -15.61 4.00 -13.26
CA SER A 136 -14.55 3.07 -12.83
C SER A 136 -14.25 3.24 -11.34
N ILE A 137 -13.65 2.22 -10.74
CA ILE A 137 -13.14 2.29 -9.37
C ILE A 137 -11.62 2.47 -9.43
N LEU A 138 -11.11 3.54 -8.81
CA LEU A 138 -9.70 3.97 -8.86
C LEU A 138 -9.17 4.19 -7.44
N THR A 139 -7.87 4.00 -7.16
CA THR A 139 -7.34 4.35 -5.82
C THR A 139 -7.54 5.83 -5.50
N ASP A 140 -7.33 6.68 -6.50
CA ASP A 140 -7.57 8.12 -6.43
C ASP A 140 -8.37 8.57 -7.66
N THR A 141 -9.46 9.29 -7.43
CA THR A 141 -10.33 9.85 -8.47
C THR A 141 -10.03 11.32 -8.75
N THR A 142 -9.04 11.90 -8.07
CA THR A 142 -8.70 13.32 -8.18
C THR A 142 -8.32 13.67 -9.61
N GLY A 143 -9.02 14.66 -10.18
CA GLY A 143 -8.77 15.12 -11.54
C GLY A 143 -9.37 14.26 -12.66
N TYR A 144 -10.12 13.20 -12.32
CA TYR A 144 -10.87 12.38 -13.28
C TYR A 144 -12.37 12.69 -13.26
N ASP A 145 -13.14 12.03 -14.13
CA ASP A 145 -14.59 12.21 -14.22
C ASP A 145 -15.30 11.84 -12.89
N ALA A 146 -16.38 12.56 -12.57
CA ALA A 146 -17.11 12.41 -11.32
C ALA A 146 -17.90 11.08 -11.21
N SER A 147 -18.05 10.35 -12.32
CA SER A 147 -18.64 9.00 -12.33
C SER A 147 -17.75 7.94 -11.68
N ASN A 148 -16.47 8.23 -11.44
CA ASN A 148 -15.55 7.30 -10.79
C ASN A 148 -15.72 7.27 -9.27
N SER A 149 -15.29 6.17 -8.65
CA SER A 149 -15.33 5.97 -7.19
C SER A 149 -13.97 5.57 -6.66
N SER A 150 -13.59 6.08 -5.48
CA SER A 150 -12.39 5.66 -4.73
C SER A 150 -12.71 4.70 -3.58
N SER A 151 -13.89 4.08 -3.62
CA SER A 151 -14.30 3.11 -2.61
C SER A 151 -13.66 1.75 -2.85
N ASP A 152 -13.24 1.08 -1.78
CA ASP A 152 -12.64 -0.26 -1.84
C ASP A 152 -13.53 -1.24 -2.63
N PRO A 153 -13.03 -1.80 -3.76
CA PRO A 153 -13.78 -2.71 -4.63
C PRO A 153 -14.30 -3.96 -3.94
N GLY A 154 -13.74 -4.35 -2.80
CA GLY A 154 -14.25 -5.48 -2.02
C GLY A 154 -13.99 -6.83 -2.67
N PHE A 155 -12.75 -7.06 -3.07
CA PHE A 155 -12.28 -8.38 -3.49
C PHE A 155 -12.32 -9.40 -2.36
N VAL A 156 -12.59 -10.68 -2.68
CA VAL A 156 -12.61 -11.79 -1.70
C VAL A 156 -11.28 -11.89 -0.94
N ARG A 157 -10.15 -11.91 -1.66
CA ARG A 157 -8.83 -11.99 -1.06
C ARG A 157 -7.78 -11.33 -1.95
N THR A 158 -7.04 -10.39 -1.38
CA THR A 158 -5.94 -9.73 -2.06
C THR A 158 -4.61 -10.12 -1.42
N TYR A 159 -3.53 -10.03 -2.20
CA TYR A 159 -2.18 -10.07 -1.66
C TYR A 159 -1.32 -9.02 -2.36
N ARG A 160 -0.12 -8.80 -1.83
CA ARG A 160 0.89 -7.93 -2.42
C ARG A 160 2.14 -8.75 -2.69
N ASN A 161 2.78 -8.50 -3.83
CA ASN A 161 4.07 -9.12 -4.08
C ASN A 161 5.09 -8.61 -3.06
N GLN A 162 6.05 -9.48 -2.74
CA GLN A 162 7.23 -9.07 -1.99
C GLN A 162 8.38 -8.93 -2.97
N LEU A 163 8.79 -7.70 -3.23
CA LEU A 163 9.92 -7.37 -4.09
C LEU A 163 11.21 -7.33 -3.27
N ILE A 164 12.23 -7.99 -3.77
CA ILE A 164 13.60 -7.93 -3.25
C ILE A 164 14.49 -7.58 -4.43
N SER A 165 15.21 -6.47 -4.33
CA SER A 165 16.21 -6.08 -5.31
C SER A 165 17.62 -6.27 -4.73
N ALA A 166 18.57 -6.55 -5.61
CA ALA A 166 20.00 -6.48 -5.34
C ALA A 166 20.67 -5.83 -6.55
N ALA A 167 21.62 -4.93 -6.31
CA ALA A 167 22.36 -4.25 -7.37
C ALA A 167 23.88 -4.44 -7.21
N ILE A 168 24.60 -4.67 -8.31
CA ILE A 168 26.07 -4.74 -8.37
C ILE A 168 26.57 -3.83 -9.52
N LEU A 169 27.13 -2.67 -9.17
CA LEU A 169 27.50 -1.58 -10.09
C LEU A 169 28.48 -1.93 -11.25
N ASP A 170 29.06 -3.13 -11.30
CA ASP A 170 30.11 -3.51 -12.27
C ASP A 170 29.62 -4.40 -13.45
N GLU A 171 28.31 -4.47 -13.69
CA GLU A 171 27.71 -5.44 -14.65
C GLU A 171 27.16 -4.80 -15.94
N GLY A 172 27.77 -3.71 -16.42
CA GLY A 172 27.62 -3.26 -17.82
C GLY A 172 26.19 -2.96 -18.28
N GLY A 173 25.31 -2.50 -17.39
CA GLY A 173 23.93 -2.09 -17.74
C GLY A 173 22.83 -3.12 -17.44
N ASN A 174 23.15 -4.25 -16.82
CA ASN A 174 22.17 -5.19 -16.23
C ASN A 174 22.50 -5.49 -14.76
N PHE A 175 22.70 -4.42 -14.00
CA PHE A 175 23.25 -4.51 -12.64
C PHE A 175 22.21 -4.74 -11.56
N ILE A 176 20.91 -4.74 -11.87
CA ILE A 176 19.83 -4.88 -10.89
C ILE A 176 19.10 -6.21 -11.10
N SER A 177 19.21 -7.08 -10.10
CA SER A 177 18.43 -8.32 -10.04
C SER A 177 17.18 -8.09 -9.19
N LEU A 178 16.00 -8.24 -9.80
CA LEU A 178 14.73 -8.22 -9.09
C LEU A 178 14.23 -9.64 -8.85
N ARG A 179 13.91 -9.95 -7.60
CA ARG A 179 13.20 -11.16 -7.22
C ARG A 179 11.90 -10.78 -6.55
N TYR A 180 10.80 -11.21 -7.14
CA TYR A 180 9.49 -11.12 -6.51
C TYR A 180 9.11 -12.48 -5.92
N ARG A 181 8.44 -12.45 -4.77
CA ARG A 181 7.95 -13.63 -4.06
C ARG A 181 6.44 -13.53 -3.92
N GLN A 182 5.83 -14.70 -3.69
CA GLN A 182 4.40 -15.02 -3.81
C GLN A 182 4.01 -15.36 -5.26
N LEU A 183 4.22 -16.63 -5.63
CA LEU A 183 3.86 -17.22 -6.93
C LEU A 183 2.81 -18.32 -6.76
N GLN A 184 1.85 -18.11 -5.86
CA GLN A 184 0.81 -19.09 -5.57
C GLN A 184 -0.53 -18.50 -5.98
N ALA A 185 -1.16 -19.09 -7.00
CA ALA A 185 -2.49 -18.69 -7.48
C ALA A 185 -3.53 -18.67 -6.36
N SER A 186 -3.37 -19.54 -5.35
CA SER A 186 -4.23 -19.63 -4.18
C SER A 186 -4.02 -18.51 -3.14
N LEU A 187 -3.23 -17.46 -3.43
CA LEU A 187 -3.07 -16.31 -2.53
C LEU A 187 -3.98 -15.14 -2.90
N GLY A 188 -4.40 -15.06 -4.16
CA GLY A 188 -5.36 -14.07 -4.65
C GLY A 188 -6.72 -14.69 -4.90
N ASP A 189 -7.76 -13.88 -4.75
CA ASP A 189 -9.12 -14.12 -5.21
C ASP A 189 -9.77 -12.74 -5.43
N TYR A 190 -9.79 -12.32 -6.70
CA TYR A 190 -10.19 -10.98 -7.10
C TYR A 190 -11.64 -10.90 -7.60
N HIS A 191 -12.45 -11.93 -7.31
CA HIS A 191 -13.90 -11.83 -7.44
C HIS A 191 -14.46 -10.86 -6.39
N LEU A 192 -15.64 -10.31 -6.68
CA LEU A 192 -16.40 -9.45 -5.81
C LEU A 192 -16.97 -10.27 -4.66
N SER A 193 -16.68 -9.84 -3.43
CA SER A 193 -16.95 -10.65 -2.23
C SER A 193 -18.39 -10.60 -1.74
N SER A 194 -19.16 -9.59 -2.14
CA SER A 194 -20.50 -9.32 -1.61
C SER A 194 -21.25 -8.26 -2.41
N LEU A 195 -22.58 -8.25 -2.26
CA LEU A 195 -23.47 -7.17 -2.71
C LEU A 195 -23.12 -5.78 -2.17
N CYS A 196 -22.31 -5.71 -1.12
CA CYS A 196 -21.82 -4.45 -0.56
C CYS A 196 -20.66 -3.84 -1.35
N SER A 197 -20.08 -4.58 -2.31
CA SER A 197 -19.02 -4.03 -3.13
C SER A 197 -19.55 -2.82 -3.92
N PRO A 198 -18.80 -1.72 -3.97
CA PRO A 198 -19.15 -0.56 -4.80
C PRO A 198 -19.07 -0.85 -6.31
N ALA A 199 -18.63 -2.04 -6.70
CA ALA A 199 -18.61 -2.49 -8.08
C ALA A 199 -19.94 -3.12 -8.51
N VAL A 200 -20.69 -3.73 -7.58
CA VAL A 200 -21.88 -4.54 -7.88
C VAL A 200 -23.06 -3.65 -8.30
N ASP A 201 -23.64 -3.94 -9.47
CA ASP A 201 -24.73 -3.21 -10.11
C ASP A 201 -24.42 -1.73 -10.41
N ARG A 202 -23.14 -1.36 -10.60
CA ARG A 202 -22.69 0.04 -10.77
C ARG A 202 -22.09 0.37 -12.14
N GLY A 203 -21.85 -0.61 -12.98
CA GLY A 203 -21.33 -0.46 -14.33
C GLY A 203 -22.38 0.02 -15.33
N THR A 204 -21.90 0.44 -16.50
CA THR A 204 -22.70 0.87 -17.64
C THR A 204 -22.70 -0.18 -18.75
N ALA A 205 -23.65 -0.13 -19.68
CA ALA A 205 -23.66 -1.03 -20.84
C ALA A 205 -22.63 -0.67 -21.94
N THR A 206 -21.89 0.43 -21.77
CA THR A 206 -20.96 0.94 -22.78
C THR A 206 -19.76 0.01 -22.96
N GLY A 207 -19.72 -0.71 -24.08
CA GLY A 207 -18.60 -1.62 -24.43
C GLY A 207 -18.49 -2.87 -23.54
N ALA A 208 -19.45 -3.09 -22.64
CA ALA A 208 -19.39 -4.21 -21.71
C ALA A 208 -19.54 -5.55 -22.48
N PRO A 209 -18.67 -6.54 -22.21
CA PRO A 209 -18.81 -7.88 -22.79
C PRO A 209 -20.08 -8.57 -22.27
N ALA A 210 -20.59 -9.53 -23.04
CA ALA A 210 -21.81 -10.26 -22.68
C ALA A 210 -21.60 -11.17 -21.46
N ASP A 211 -20.40 -11.74 -21.33
CA ASP A 211 -20.01 -12.62 -20.23
C ASP A 211 -18.78 -12.03 -19.54
N ASP A 212 -18.59 -12.36 -18.28
CA ASP A 212 -17.43 -11.97 -17.49
C ASP A 212 -16.22 -12.90 -17.72
N ILE A 213 -15.18 -12.78 -16.88
CA ILE A 213 -13.95 -13.57 -17.04
C ILE A 213 -14.13 -15.07 -16.75
N ASP A 214 -15.16 -15.45 -15.99
CA ASP A 214 -15.49 -16.82 -15.62
C ASP A 214 -16.61 -17.42 -16.47
N GLY A 215 -17.24 -16.59 -17.31
CA GLY A 215 -18.31 -16.97 -18.23
C GLY A 215 -19.72 -16.74 -17.67
N ASP A 216 -19.85 -16.00 -16.56
CA ASP A 216 -21.14 -15.58 -16.02
C ASP A 216 -21.72 -14.45 -16.89
N THR A 217 -22.98 -14.61 -17.29
CA THR A 217 -23.66 -13.64 -18.17
C THR A 217 -23.89 -12.32 -17.45
N ARG A 218 -23.67 -11.19 -18.11
CA ARG A 218 -23.96 -9.86 -17.58
C ARG A 218 -25.32 -9.34 -18.07
N PRO A 219 -26.19 -8.78 -17.21
CA PRO A 219 -26.05 -8.67 -15.76
C PRO A 219 -26.59 -9.90 -15.00
N GLN A 220 -25.99 -10.24 -13.86
CA GLN A 220 -26.57 -11.21 -12.91
C GLN A 220 -27.52 -10.54 -11.89
N GLY A 221 -27.30 -9.25 -11.62
CA GLY A 221 -28.06 -8.46 -10.67
C GLY A 221 -29.00 -7.43 -11.32
N SER A 222 -29.11 -6.26 -10.69
CA SER A 222 -29.88 -5.12 -11.20
C SER A 222 -29.14 -4.33 -12.28
N GLY A 223 -27.84 -4.54 -12.44
CA GLY A 223 -26.98 -3.87 -13.41
C GLY A 223 -25.71 -4.66 -13.69
N ILE A 224 -24.89 -4.13 -14.61
CA ILE A 224 -23.56 -4.70 -14.90
C ILE A 224 -22.62 -4.33 -13.76
N ASP A 225 -21.72 -5.22 -13.39
CA ASP A 225 -20.71 -4.93 -12.38
C ASP A 225 -19.50 -4.20 -12.98
N ILE A 226 -18.89 -3.31 -12.20
CA ILE A 226 -17.60 -2.71 -12.56
C ILE A 226 -16.50 -3.77 -12.38
N GLY A 227 -15.59 -3.89 -13.35
CA GLY A 227 -14.49 -4.84 -13.32
C GLY A 227 -14.77 -6.16 -14.03
N ALA A 228 -13.82 -7.09 -13.91
CA ALA A 228 -13.77 -8.32 -14.71
C ALA A 228 -14.73 -9.43 -14.24
N ASP A 229 -15.20 -9.36 -13.00
CA ASP A 229 -16.12 -10.32 -12.39
C ASP A 229 -17.55 -9.74 -12.37
N GLU A 230 -18.54 -10.59 -12.58
CA GLU A 230 -19.95 -10.29 -12.41
C GLU A 230 -20.49 -11.11 -11.23
N PHE A 231 -20.83 -10.43 -10.14
CA PHE A 231 -21.25 -11.06 -8.90
C PHE A 231 -22.58 -11.82 -9.09
N SER A 232 -22.48 -13.12 -9.29
CA SER A 232 -23.63 -13.99 -9.56
C SER A 232 -24.42 -14.38 -8.33
N GLY A 233 -23.88 -14.17 -7.12
CA GLY A 233 -24.57 -14.44 -5.85
C GLY A 233 -25.17 -15.85 -5.73
N THR A 234 -24.77 -16.82 -6.58
CA THR A 234 -25.42 -18.14 -6.75
C THR A 234 -24.46 -19.32 -6.59
N GLY A 235 -23.18 -19.10 -6.29
CA GLY A 235 -22.18 -20.15 -5.96
C GLY A 235 -22.38 -20.87 -4.61
N TRP A 236 -23.61 -20.92 -4.11
CA TRP A 236 -23.92 -21.35 -2.74
C TRP A 236 -24.42 -22.79 -2.69
N SER A 237 -23.73 -23.63 -1.94
CA SER A 237 -24.36 -24.83 -1.40
C SER A 237 -25.27 -24.42 -0.24
N GLU A 238 -26.55 -24.72 -0.36
CA GLU A 238 -27.53 -24.68 0.74
C GLU A 238 -26.94 -25.42 1.96
N GLY A 239 -26.66 -24.68 3.04
CA GLY A 239 -25.95 -25.19 4.24
C GLY A 239 -24.59 -24.55 4.55
N ALA A 240 -24.13 -23.56 3.78
CA ALA A 240 -22.98 -22.75 4.18
C ALA A 240 -23.23 -22.05 5.54
N ALA A 241 -22.18 -21.81 6.33
CA ALA A 241 -22.25 -21.08 7.59
C ALA A 241 -21.86 -19.60 7.37
N LEU A 242 -22.26 -18.72 8.30
CA LEU A 242 -21.72 -17.34 8.36
C LEU A 242 -20.19 -17.40 8.24
N THR A 243 -19.61 -16.66 7.30
CA THR A 243 -18.18 -16.72 7.01
C THR A 243 -17.59 -15.31 6.87
N VAL A 244 -16.56 -14.98 7.62
CA VAL A 244 -15.84 -13.71 7.48
C VAL A 244 -14.87 -13.80 6.29
N LEU A 245 -15.05 -12.92 5.31
CA LEU A 245 -14.24 -12.88 4.08
C LEU A 245 -13.01 -12.00 4.28
N ASN A 246 -13.20 -10.79 4.82
CA ASN A 246 -12.11 -9.86 5.13
C ASN A 246 -12.17 -9.43 6.61
N PRO A 247 -11.03 -9.37 7.32
CA PRO A 247 -9.65 -9.45 6.81
C PRO A 247 -9.13 -10.86 6.58
N VAL A 248 -8.15 -10.97 5.69
CA VAL A 248 -7.48 -12.22 5.33
C VAL A 248 -6.24 -12.46 6.19
N LYS A 249 -5.67 -13.66 6.08
CA LYS A 249 -4.56 -14.08 6.93
C LYS A 249 -3.32 -13.22 6.66
N ASP A 250 -2.74 -12.69 7.73
CA ASP A 250 -1.53 -11.85 7.73
C ASP A 250 -1.64 -10.53 6.94
N GLU A 251 -2.87 -10.17 6.54
CA GLU A 251 -3.19 -8.87 5.92
C GLU A 251 -2.69 -7.73 6.81
N LEU A 252 -2.18 -6.68 6.17
CA LEU A 252 -1.75 -5.47 6.85
C LEU A 252 -2.80 -4.39 6.66
N VAL A 253 -3.42 -3.97 7.76
CA VAL A 253 -4.42 -2.90 7.80
C VAL A 253 -3.80 -1.65 8.42
N ALA A 254 -3.99 -0.49 7.79
CA ALA A 254 -3.46 0.76 8.31
C ALA A 254 -4.21 1.20 9.58
N ALA A 255 -3.48 1.57 10.63
CA ALA A 255 -4.04 2.09 11.86
C ALA A 255 -4.66 3.49 11.62
N ASN A 256 -5.72 3.83 12.36
CA ASN A 256 -6.47 5.09 12.20
C ASN A 256 -7.09 5.29 10.79
N SER A 257 -7.19 4.22 10.00
CA SER A 257 -7.89 4.21 8.71
C SER A 257 -9.30 3.65 8.84
N THR A 258 -10.10 3.79 7.77
CA THR A 258 -11.38 3.10 7.64
C THR A 258 -11.17 1.80 6.87
N TYR A 259 -11.50 0.66 7.48
CA TYR A 259 -11.37 -0.67 6.90
C TYR A 259 -12.74 -1.33 6.73
N VAL A 260 -13.07 -1.81 5.53
CA VAL A 260 -14.36 -2.47 5.29
C VAL A 260 -14.25 -3.96 5.62
N VAL A 261 -14.86 -4.35 6.75
CA VAL A 261 -15.06 -5.76 7.12
C VAL A 261 -16.14 -6.33 6.23
N ARG A 262 -15.91 -7.51 5.65
CA ARG A 262 -16.89 -8.19 4.77
C ARG A 262 -17.08 -9.62 5.23
N TRP A 263 -18.32 -10.07 5.16
CA TRP A 263 -18.70 -11.42 5.50
C TRP A 263 -19.80 -11.91 4.57
N GLN A 264 -20.05 -13.19 4.67
CA GLN A 264 -20.96 -13.92 3.83
C GLN A 264 -22.05 -14.51 4.72
N ALA A 265 -23.31 -14.20 4.42
CA ALA A 265 -24.49 -14.63 5.17
C ALA A 265 -25.37 -15.53 4.28
N PRO A 266 -25.34 -16.86 4.48
CA PRO A 266 -25.87 -17.83 3.53
C PRO A 266 -27.38 -18.04 3.56
N SER A 267 -28.09 -17.49 4.55
CA SER A 267 -29.54 -17.59 4.63
C SER A 267 -30.19 -16.22 4.79
N ALA A 268 -31.33 -16.01 4.13
CA ALA A 268 -32.15 -14.81 4.28
C ALA A 268 -32.66 -14.61 5.72
N SER A 269 -32.57 -15.64 6.57
CA SER A 269 -32.84 -15.54 8.02
C SER A 269 -31.73 -14.81 8.80
N MET A 270 -30.52 -14.72 8.26
CA MET A 270 -29.42 -13.92 8.83
C MET A 270 -29.50 -12.48 8.31
N SER A 271 -30.28 -11.65 9.00
CA SER A 271 -30.60 -10.29 8.53
C SER A 271 -29.96 -9.18 9.37
N SER A 272 -29.28 -9.51 10.47
CA SER A 272 -28.61 -8.50 11.29
C SER A 272 -27.38 -9.04 12.02
N PHE A 273 -26.33 -8.23 12.14
CA PHE A 273 -25.01 -8.66 12.61
C PHE A 273 -24.42 -7.73 13.67
N ASP A 274 -23.73 -8.30 14.65
CA ASP A 274 -22.88 -7.65 15.63
C ASP A 274 -21.41 -7.96 15.34
N LEU A 275 -20.58 -6.94 15.29
CA LEU A 275 -19.15 -7.04 15.00
C LEU A 275 -18.33 -6.75 16.25
N PHE A 276 -17.26 -7.51 16.40
CA PHE A 276 -16.30 -7.37 17.49
C PHE A 276 -14.86 -7.51 16.99
N TYR A 277 -13.93 -6.83 17.64
CA TYR A 277 -12.50 -6.95 17.37
C TYR A 277 -11.70 -7.19 18.63
N ARG A 278 -10.48 -7.70 18.45
CA ARG A 278 -9.50 -7.83 19.53
C ARG A 278 -8.12 -7.54 19.00
N LEU A 279 -7.38 -6.65 19.65
CA LEU A 279 -6.05 -6.21 19.23
C LEU A 279 -4.90 -7.16 19.62
N ARG A 280 -5.06 -7.93 20.70
CA ARG A 280 -3.97 -8.77 21.26
C ARG A 280 -4.44 -10.17 21.61
N ARG A 281 -3.52 -11.14 21.67
CA ARG A 281 -3.86 -12.49 22.12
C ARG A 281 -4.26 -12.46 23.60
N GLY A 282 -5.40 -13.07 23.92
CA GLY A 282 -5.86 -13.22 25.31
C GLY A 282 -6.59 -12.00 25.90
N THR A 283 -6.73 -10.90 25.15
CA THR A 283 -7.57 -9.76 25.59
C THR A 283 -9.05 -10.00 25.28
N ARG A 284 -9.93 -9.16 25.84
CA ARG A 284 -11.37 -9.22 25.56
C ARG A 284 -11.68 -8.63 24.19
N TYR A 285 -12.72 -9.17 23.56
CA TYR A 285 -13.29 -8.60 22.35
C TYR A 285 -14.04 -7.32 22.68
N GLN A 286 -13.83 -6.28 21.87
CA GLN A 286 -14.52 -4.99 21.94
C GLN A 286 -15.56 -4.95 20.83
N LYS A 287 -16.76 -4.45 21.12
CA LYS A 287 -17.82 -4.29 20.12
C LYS A 287 -17.48 -3.12 19.19
N ILE A 288 -17.76 -3.29 17.90
CA ILE A 288 -17.51 -2.26 16.88
C ILE A 288 -18.77 -1.42 16.68
N ASN A 289 -19.87 -2.06 16.28
CA ASN A 289 -21.12 -1.38 15.97
C ASN A 289 -21.99 -1.18 17.22
N THR A 290 -22.66 -0.04 17.30
CA THR A 290 -23.60 0.27 18.38
C THR A 290 -24.93 -0.45 18.17
N THR A 291 -25.45 -0.44 16.95
CA THR A 291 -26.67 -1.13 16.52
C THR A 291 -26.36 -2.28 15.55
N PRO A 292 -27.13 -3.38 15.57
CA PRO A 292 -26.97 -4.45 14.60
C PRO A 292 -27.04 -3.93 13.17
N VAL A 293 -26.16 -4.43 12.29
CA VAL A 293 -26.08 -3.99 10.90
C VAL A 293 -26.76 -5.00 9.99
N THR A 294 -27.50 -4.55 8.99
CA THR A 294 -28.31 -5.42 8.13
C THR A 294 -27.61 -5.84 6.84
N ASN A 295 -26.53 -5.14 6.48
CA ASN A 295 -25.72 -5.45 5.31
C ASN A 295 -24.66 -6.50 5.65
N THR A 296 -23.99 -7.04 4.65
CA THR A 296 -22.89 -8.01 4.78
C THR A 296 -21.49 -7.36 4.80
N CYS A 297 -21.45 -6.07 5.09
CA CYS A 297 -20.24 -5.28 5.18
C CYS A 297 -20.33 -4.21 6.28
N TYR A 298 -19.17 -3.78 6.78
CA TYR A 298 -19.09 -2.71 7.78
C TYR A 298 -17.79 -1.92 7.68
N ALA A 299 -17.90 -0.59 7.54
CA ALA A 299 -16.78 0.33 7.59
C ALA A 299 -16.30 0.51 9.05
N TRP A 300 -15.25 -0.22 9.42
CA TRP A 300 -14.63 -0.19 10.74
C TRP A 300 -13.53 0.87 10.82
N ASN A 301 -13.68 1.81 11.75
CA ASN A 301 -12.60 2.74 12.10
C ASN A 301 -11.53 2.00 12.91
N VAL A 302 -10.39 1.76 12.28
CA VAL A 302 -9.30 0.97 12.83
C VAL A 302 -8.63 1.76 13.96
N PRO A 303 -8.48 1.21 15.17
CA PRO A 303 -7.80 1.90 16.26
C PRO A 303 -6.36 2.30 15.89
N GLY A 304 -5.94 3.50 16.26
CA GLY A 304 -4.58 4.00 16.02
C GLY A 304 -3.55 3.65 17.11
N ASN A 305 -4.01 3.22 18.29
CA ASN A 305 -3.14 2.90 19.44
C ASN A 305 -2.65 1.44 19.45
N VAL A 306 -2.43 0.85 18.28
CA VAL A 306 -2.03 -0.55 18.14
C VAL A 306 -0.50 -0.62 18.11
N ARG A 307 0.08 -1.46 18.96
CA ARG A 307 1.51 -1.84 18.82
C ARG A 307 1.57 -2.89 17.72
N GLN A 308 2.58 -2.85 16.85
CA GLN A 308 2.83 -3.86 15.81
C GLN A 308 2.68 -5.29 16.39
N GLU A 309 1.51 -5.89 16.22
CA GLU A 309 1.15 -7.19 16.78
C GLU A 309 0.35 -8.01 15.75
N ASN A 310 0.82 -9.22 15.46
CA ASN A 310 0.20 -10.13 14.49
C ASN A 310 -0.96 -10.94 15.09
N ALA A 311 -1.67 -10.37 16.07
CA ALA A 311 -2.66 -11.08 16.88
C ALA A 311 -4.08 -10.52 16.75
N VAL A 312 -4.29 -9.52 15.87
CA VAL A 312 -5.58 -8.89 15.68
C VAL A 312 -6.55 -9.89 15.06
N ARG A 313 -7.81 -9.88 15.54
CA ARG A 313 -8.90 -10.67 14.97
C ARG A 313 -10.21 -9.91 15.01
N LEU A 314 -11.00 -10.12 13.96
CA LEU A 314 -12.39 -9.71 13.86
C LEU A 314 -13.31 -10.91 14.05
N PHE A 315 -14.53 -10.62 14.48
CA PHE A 315 -15.54 -11.59 14.84
C PHE A 315 -16.91 -11.02 14.48
N VAL A 316 -17.65 -11.76 13.66
CA VAL A 316 -19.01 -11.40 13.25
C VAL A 316 -19.96 -12.40 13.88
N VAL A 317 -21.06 -11.89 14.42
CA VAL A 317 -22.10 -12.69 15.07
C VAL A 317 -23.44 -12.27 14.49
N GLU A 318 -24.23 -13.21 14.02
CA GLU A 318 -25.62 -12.94 13.68
C GLU A 318 -26.39 -12.62 14.98
N HIS A 319 -27.19 -11.57 14.94
CA HIS A 319 -27.78 -10.95 16.14
C HIS A 319 -28.81 -11.84 16.86
N THR A 320 -29.53 -12.70 16.12
CA THR A 320 -30.66 -13.51 16.58
C THR A 320 -30.30 -14.98 16.82
N THR A 321 -29.85 -15.70 15.80
CA THR A 321 -29.40 -17.10 15.78
C THR A 321 -28.08 -17.30 16.54
N ARG A 322 -27.28 -16.24 16.67
CA ARG A 322 -25.95 -16.27 17.32
C ARG A 322 -24.92 -17.13 16.59
N ASP A 323 -25.18 -17.43 15.31
CA ASP A 323 -24.17 -17.96 14.41
C ASP A 323 -23.02 -16.98 14.32
N LYS A 324 -21.80 -17.51 14.21
CA LYS A 324 -20.60 -16.69 14.38
C LYS A 324 -19.43 -17.22 13.60
N ASP A 325 -18.62 -16.30 13.10
CA ASP A 325 -17.33 -16.63 12.51
C ASP A 325 -16.27 -15.58 12.80
N ARG A 326 -15.01 -15.99 12.67
CA ARG A 326 -13.81 -15.22 13.03
C ARG A 326 -12.91 -15.10 11.83
N SER A 327 -12.40 -13.90 11.63
CA SER A 327 -11.30 -13.70 10.70
C SER A 327 -10.07 -14.54 11.10
N PRO A 328 -9.21 -14.91 10.14
CA PRO A 328 -7.82 -15.25 10.45
C PRO A 328 -7.12 -14.11 11.20
N ARG A 329 -5.91 -14.38 11.71
CA ARG A 329 -5.11 -13.31 12.32
C ARG A 329 -4.58 -12.40 11.23
N PHE A 330 -4.66 -11.10 11.47
CA PHE A 330 -4.11 -10.06 10.62
C PHE A 330 -3.31 -9.06 11.47
N ARG A 331 -2.71 -8.07 10.82
CA ARG A 331 -1.85 -7.06 11.42
C ARG A 331 -2.48 -5.68 11.27
N ILE A 332 -2.28 -4.85 12.27
CA ILE A 332 -2.51 -3.42 12.16
C ILE A 332 -1.17 -2.73 12.36
N ASP A 333 -0.87 -1.77 11.50
CA ASP A 333 0.36 -0.99 11.54
C ASP A 333 0.09 0.46 11.19
N ALA A 334 0.84 1.38 11.78
CA ALA A 334 0.65 2.81 11.61
C ALA A 334 1.21 3.31 10.27
N LEU A 335 2.19 2.60 9.70
CA LEU A 335 2.81 2.92 8.40
C LEU A 335 3.33 4.37 8.31
N ALA A 336 3.76 4.92 9.44
CA ALA A 336 4.18 6.31 9.55
C ALA A 336 5.69 6.46 9.45
N LEU A 337 6.50 5.64 10.13
CA LEU A 337 7.95 5.77 10.15
C LEU A 337 8.58 5.22 8.85
N GLN A 338 9.22 6.10 8.08
CA GLN A 338 9.88 5.75 6.82
C GLN A 338 11.37 5.45 7.01
N GLN A 339 12.06 6.21 7.86
CA GLN A 339 13.49 6.03 8.13
C GLN A 339 13.85 6.57 9.52
N PRO A 340 14.69 5.88 10.34
CA PRO A 340 15.22 4.54 10.11
C PRO A 340 14.13 3.47 10.30
N ASN A 341 14.12 2.47 9.43
CA ASN A 341 13.10 1.41 9.41
C ASN A 341 13.68 0.00 9.51
N GLY A 342 15.00 -0.13 9.59
CA GLY A 342 15.68 -1.37 9.93
C GLY A 342 16.92 -1.67 9.11
N GLY A 343 17.92 -2.28 9.76
CA GLY A 343 19.17 -2.71 9.12
C GLY A 343 20.18 -1.59 8.85
N GLU A 344 19.84 -0.33 9.08
CA GLU A 344 20.77 0.78 8.90
C GLU A 344 21.95 0.70 9.88
N VAL A 345 23.09 1.25 9.47
CA VAL A 345 24.28 1.39 10.32
C VAL A 345 24.62 2.87 10.42
N LEU A 346 24.31 3.47 11.56
CA LEU A 346 24.48 4.89 11.82
C LEU A 346 25.78 5.13 12.59
N LEU A 347 26.42 6.29 12.40
CA LEU A 347 27.64 6.65 13.14
C LEU A 347 27.29 7.60 14.30
N GLY A 348 27.63 7.20 15.53
CA GLY A 348 27.43 8.04 16.72
C GLY A 348 28.17 9.38 16.62
N GLY A 349 27.55 10.44 17.12
CA GLY A 349 28.07 11.81 17.02
C GLY A 349 27.72 12.55 15.72
N ASN A 350 27.18 11.87 14.71
CA ASN A 350 26.64 12.52 13.51
C ASN A 350 25.16 12.90 13.68
N THR A 351 24.65 13.70 12.74
CA THR A 351 23.22 13.95 12.59
C THR A 351 22.63 12.98 11.58
N TYR A 352 21.44 12.44 11.87
CA TYR A 352 20.69 11.57 10.98
C TYR A 352 19.22 12.02 10.90
N SER A 353 18.66 12.06 9.70
CA SER A 353 17.27 12.48 9.51
C SER A 353 16.31 11.31 9.74
N ILE A 354 15.36 11.52 10.63
CA ILE A 354 14.20 10.65 10.82
C ILE A 354 13.09 11.17 9.91
N LEU A 355 12.52 10.31 9.07
CA LEU A 355 11.49 10.64 8.10
C LEU A 355 10.20 9.88 8.42
N TRP A 356 9.06 10.54 8.25
CA TRP A 356 7.75 9.92 8.46
C TRP A 356 6.68 10.49 7.53
N ASP A 357 5.60 9.73 7.39
CA ASP A 357 4.35 10.12 6.76
C ASP A 357 3.28 10.36 7.86
N ASP A 358 2.52 11.45 7.76
CA ASP A 358 1.44 11.79 8.70
C ASP A 358 0.03 11.54 8.16
N LYS A 359 -0.13 10.85 7.02
CA LYS A 359 -1.40 10.52 6.36
C LYS A 359 -2.49 10.03 7.31
N TYR A 360 -2.13 9.20 8.29
CA TYR A 360 -3.08 8.62 9.24
C TYR A 360 -3.15 9.38 10.57
N ALA A 361 -2.39 10.44 10.77
CA ALA A 361 -2.44 11.30 11.97
C ALA A 361 -2.01 12.75 11.67
N PRO A 362 -2.66 13.44 10.71
CA PRO A 362 -2.28 14.80 10.34
C PRO A 362 -2.66 15.78 11.45
N ASN A 363 -2.03 16.96 11.47
CA ASN A 363 -2.27 18.02 12.45
C ASN A 363 -1.99 17.61 13.91
N THR A 364 -0.97 16.78 14.12
CA THR A 364 -0.56 16.31 15.45
C THR A 364 0.86 16.75 15.79
N THR A 365 1.26 16.57 17.04
CA THR A 365 2.68 16.68 17.45
C THR A 365 3.30 15.29 17.49
N VAL A 366 4.38 15.08 16.75
CA VAL A 366 5.15 13.85 16.74
C VAL A 366 6.20 13.92 17.83
N SER A 367 6.11 13.03 18.81
CA SER A 367 7.16 12.81 19.81
C SER A 367 8.01 11.63 19.38
N LEU A 368 9.32 11.86 19.29
CA LEU A 368 10.30 10.90 18.80
C LEU A 368 11.10 10.32 19.97
N TYR A 369 11.20 8.99 19.98
CA TYR A 369 11.96 8.25 20.97
C TYR A 369 12.86 7.23 20.28
N TYR A 370 13.97 6.86 20.93
CA TYR A 370 14.67 5.62 20.62
C TYR A 370 14.72 4.72 21.85
N ARG A 371 14.94 3.43 21.61
CA ARG A 371 15.19 2.44 22.66
C ARG A 371 16.22 1.44 22.20
N VAL A 372 16.92 0.87 23.16
CA VAL A 372 18.00 -0.10 22.94
C VAL A 372 17.60 -1.42 23.57
N GLN A 373 17.87 -2.53 22.89
CA GLN A 373 17.67 -3.85 23.45
C GLN A 373 18.86 -4.23 24.34
N ASN A 374 18.55 -4.71 25.55
CA ASN A 374 19.53 -5.24 26.48
C ASN A 374 20.04 -6.61 26.01
N ALA A 375 21.18 -7.04 26.55
CA ALA A 375 21.81 -8.33 26.21
C ALA A 375 20.91 -9.56 26.46
N ASN A 376 19.90 -9.46 27.32
CA ASN A 376 18.92 -10.51 27.58
C ASN A 376 17.71 -10.49 26.61
N GLY A 377 17.74 -9.65 25.57
CA GLY A 377 16.68 -9.53 24.58
C GLY A 377 15.50 -8.66 25.00
N THR A 378 15.53 -8.02 26.17
CA THR A 378 14.46 -7.08 26.58
C THR A 378 14.74 -5.66 26.11
N TRP A 379 13.70 -4.94 25.70
CA TRP A 379 13.83 -3.53 25.33
C TRP A 379 13.96 -2.65 26.58
N GLY A 380 14.97 -1.78 26.60
CA GLY A 380 15.17 -0.77 27.65
C GLY A 380 14.12 0.36 27.60
N PRO A 381 14.26 1.36 28.48
CA PRO A 381 13.34 2.50 28.53
C PRO A 381 13.41 3.34 27.25
N TYR A 382 12.33 4.07 26.97
CA TYR A 382 12.30 5.06 25.91
C TYR A 382 13.20 6.24 26.27
N GLN A 383 14.07 6.61 25.34
CA GLN A 383 14.92 7.78 25.40
C GLN A 383 14.37 8.84 24.44
N THR A 384 14.19 10.06 24.92
CA THR A 384 13.64 11.16 24.11
C THR A 384 14.67 11.62 23.07
N ILE A 385 14.22 11.73 21.83
CA ILE A 385 14.96 12.37 20.73
C ILE A 385 14.55 13.83 20.63
N GLY A 386 13.24 14.07 20.54
CA GLY A 386 12.68 15.41 20.34
C GLY A 386 11.20 15.38 19.97
N GLN A 387 10.70 16.52 19.51
CA GLN A 387 9.34 16.69 19.02
C GLN A 387 9.33 17.55 17.75
N ALA A 388 8.39 17.27 16.85
CA ALA A 388 8.13 18.06 15.66
C ALA A 388 6.63 18.09 15.34
N PRO A 389 6.12 19.13 14.65
CA PRO A 389 4.85 19.08 13.95
C PRO A 389 4.77 17.89 12.98
N SER A 390 3.60 17.25 12.84
CA SER A 390 3.45 16.09 11.94
C SER A 390 3.71 16.44 10.47
N GLY A 391 3.33 17.64 10.04
CA GLY A 391 3.51 18.10 8.66
C GLY A 391 4.96 18.44 8.27
N ASP A 392 5.91 18.40 9.21
CA ASP A 392 7.33 18.63 8.89
C ASP A 392 7.95 17.44 8.15
N HIS A 393 7.37 16.23 8.32
CA HIS A 393 7.81 14.94 7.72
C HIS A 393 9.27 14.55 7.97
N ARG A 394 10.01 15.34 8.76
CA ARG A 394 11.44 15.19 9.00
C ARG A 394 11.85 15.75 10.36
N PHE A 395 12.76 15.03 11.03
CA PHE A 395 13.46 15.50 12.22
C PHE A 395 14.93 15.12 12.15
N ASP A 396 15.82 16.10 12.30
CA ASP A 396 17.26 15.85 12.30
C ASP A 396 17.74 15.44 13.71
N TRP A 397 17.96 14.14 13.89
CA TRP A 397 18.41 13.54 15.14
C TRP A 397 19.93 13.62 15.27
N SER A 398 20.42 14.39 16.24
CA SER A 398 21.82 14.31 16.69
C SER A 398 22.05 13.01 17.46
N LEU A 399 22.73 12.06 16.82
CA LEU A 399 23.01 10.76 17.42
C LEU A 399 23.92 10.92 18.63
N PRO A 400 23.67 10.18 19.73
CA PRO A 400 24.53 10.24 20.90
C PRO A 400 25.97 9.87 20.51
N ASN A 401 26.94 10.57 21.10
CA ASN A 401 28.34 10.19 20.96
C ASN A 401 28.61 9.01 21.91
N LEU A 402 28.78 7.82 21.34
CA LEU A 402 28.86 6.57 22.09
C LEU A 402 30.29 6.07 22.15
N SER A 403 30.70 5.56 23.32
CA SER A 403 31.99 4.88 23.51
C SER A 403 31.98 3.42 23.06
N TYR A 404 30.82 2.89 22.66
CA TYR A 404 30.62 1.50 22.22
C TYR A 404 29.45 1.41 21.22
N HIS A 405 29.40 0.34 20.44
CA HIS A 405 28.35 0.11 19.45
C HIS A 405 27.03 -0.35 20.10
N LEU A 406 25.90 0.14 19.58
CA LEU A 406 24.55 -0.34 19.91
C LEU A 406 24.01 -1.14 18.73
N GLY A 407 23.98 -2.46 18.82
CA GLY A 407 23.60 -3.34 17.71
C GLY A 407 22.09 -3.62 17.57
N GLN A 408 21.26 -3.15 18.50
CA GLN A 408 19.81 -3.39 18.52
C GLN A 408 19.07 -2.13 18.98
N VAL A 409 18.82 -1.22 18.04
CA VAL A 409 18.14 0.06 18.29
C VAL A 409 16.86 0.14 17.46
N MET A 410 15.81 0.73 18.03
CA MET A 410 14.59 1.10 17.30
C MET A 410 14.23 2.54 17.58
N VAL A 411 13.69 3.22 16.56
CA VAL A 411 13.00 4.50 16.70
C VAL A 411 11.50 4.22 16.90
N VAL A 412 10.85 5.07 17.69
CA VAL A 412 9.42 5.02 17.97
C VAL A 412 8.84 6.42 17.85
N LEU A 413 7.74 6.53 17.11
CA LEU A 413 6.96 7.75 16.92
C LEU A 413 5.68 7.68 17.75
N SER A 414 5.29 8.83 18.32
CA SER A 414 4.01 8.99 19.01
C SER A 414 3.34 10.28 18.56
N PHE A 415 2.20 10.15 17.89
CA PHE A 415 1.41 11.26 17.38
C PHE A 415 0.38 11.68 18.43
N TRP A 416 0.53 12.90 18.93
CA TRP A 416 -0.34 13.49 19.96
C TRP A 416 -1.33 14.47 19.35
N ASP A 417 -2.62 14.22 19.56
CA ASP A 417 -3.69 15.14 19.21
C ASP A 417 -4.00 16.05 20.40
N ALA A 418 -3.72 17.34 20.25
CA ALA A 418 -3.94 18.35 21.29
C ALA A 418 -5.44 18.62 21.54
N ALA A 419 -6.30 18.49 20.53
CA ALA A 419 -7.74 18.70 20.67
C ALA A 419 -8.41 17.55 21.41
N GLN A 420 -7.94 16.32 21.20
CA GLN A 420 -8.46 15.11 21.87
C GLN A 420 -7.71 14.77 23.17
N ASN A 421 -6.60 15.48 23.45
CA ASN A 421 -5.73 15.27 24.61
C ASN A 421 -5.30 13.81 24.78
N LYS A 422 -4.89 13.16 23.69
CA LYS A 422 -4.46 11.75 23.69
C LYS A 422 -3.50 11.44 22.55
N VAL A 423 -2.78 10.33 22.69
CA VAL A 423 -2.05 9.70 21.58
C VAL A 423 -3.06 9.07 20.62
N VAL A 424 -2.98 9.44 19.34
CA VAL A 424 -3.86 8.94 18.28
C VAL A 424 -3.18 7.89 17.40
N LEU A 425 -1.86 7.91 17.29
CA LEU A 425 -1.10 6.94 16.48
C LEU A 425 0.27 6.66 17.14
N LEU A 426 0.71 5.41 17.08
CA LEU A 426 2.04 4.97 17.50
C LEU A 426 2.68 4.16 16.39
N ASP A 427 3.95 4.42 16.11
CA ASP A 427 4.72 3.61 15.15
C ASP A 427 6.15 3.34 15.64
N ALA A 428 6.82 2.34 15.08
CA ALA A 428 8.19 1.99 15.37
C ALA A 428 8.90 1.44 14.13
N SER A 429 10.24 1.44 14.14
CA SER A 429 11.03 0.84 13.06
C SER A 429 10.63 -0.63 12.86
N ASN A 430 10.45 -1.07 11.62
CA ASN A 430 10.03 -2.44 11.30
C ASN A 430 11.05 -3.49 11.74
N GLN A 431 12.34 -3.14 11.70
CA GLN A 431 13.44 -3.95 12.21
C GLN A 431 14.42 -3.09 13.02
N PRO A 432 15.24 -3.71 13.88
CA PRO A 432 16.31 -3.00 14.56
C PRO A 432 17.41 -2.53 13.59
N PHE A 433 18.09 -1.45 13.95
CA PHE A 433 19.28 -0.93 13.28
C PHE A 433 20.45 -0.79 14.26
N THR A 434 21.63 -0.46 13.75
CA THR A 434 22.88 -0.33 14.53
C THR A 434 23.34 1.12 14.62
N ILE A 435 23.83 1.55 15.79
CA ILE A 435 24.58 2.80 15.97
C ILE A 435 26.01 2.47 16.38
N LEU A 436 26.99 2.87 15.59
CA LEU A 436 28.40 2.67 15.87
C LEU A 436 28.93 3.72 16.86
N ALA A 437 30.00 3.36 17.59
CA ALA A 437 30.75 4.32 18.39
C ALA A 437 31.27 5.47 17.51
N GLY A 438 31.25 6.70 18.04
CA GLY A 438 31.83 7.86 17.35
C GLY A 438 33.36 7.76 17.33
N SER A 439 34.02 8.32 16.31
CA SER A 439 35.49 8.38 16.31
C SER A 439 35.98 9.13 17.55
N PRO A 440 36.99 8.61 18.28
CA PRO A 440 37.61 9.37 19.36
C PRO A 440 38.17 10.66 18.77
N ALA A 441 37.87 11.80 19.42
CA ALA A 441 38.45 13.07 19.05
C ALA A 441 39.97 12.91 19.02
N VAL A 442 40.60 13.26 17.88
CA VAL A 442 42.06 13.35 17.78
C VAL A 442 42.48 14.44 18.76
N THR A 443 42.92 14.03 19.95
CA THR A 443 43.63 14.94 20.84
C THR A 443 44.97 15.21 20.18
N THR A 444 45.13 16.42 19.65
CA THR A 444 46.46 16.90 19.27
C THR A 444 47.35 16.80 20.52
N PRO A 445 48.50 16.10 20.45
CA PRO A 445 49.41 16.07 21.59
C PRO A 445 49.82 17.50 21.91
N ALA A 446 49.65 17.90 23.17
CA ALA A 446 50.19 19.16 23.66
C ALA A 446 51.69 19.19 23.33
N ALA A 447 52.13 20.25 22.64
CA ALA A 447 53.53 20.47 22.38
C ALA A 447 54.29 20.42 23.71
N ALA A 448 55.21 19.46 23.84
CA ALA A 448 56.13 19.41 24.97
C ALA A 448 56.99 20.68 24.96
N ALA A 449 57.12 21.27 26.15
CA ALA A 449 57.68 22.58 26.45
C ALA A 449 59.13 22.79 25.98
#